data_AF-A0A433CBB8-F1
#
_entry.id   AF-A0A433CBB8-F1
#
_cell.length_a   1.000
_cell.length_b   1.000
_cell.length_c   1.000
_cell.angle_alpha   90.00
_cell.angle_beta   90.00
_cell.angle_gamma   90.00
#
_symmetry.space_group_name_H-M   'P 1'
#
loop_
_entity.id
_entity.type
_entity.pdbx_description
1 polymer ?
#
loop_
_entity_poly.entity_id
_entity_poly.type
_entity_poly.pdbx_seq_one_letter_code
_entity_poly.pdbx_strand_id
1 'polypeptide(L)'
;MNQEVFAAPKLASDVLPVSAVQRILATEDECCDFDRIGYYDTIDGLAAKVRSSKMWSIGEIFVHAESADRFIIMKQVAPESCEMLTITHQGSFDVLTAYMYEQDDLVKVLAHLMR
;
A
#
# COMPACT_ATOMS: atom_id res chain seq x y z
N MET A 1 -40.04 -0.21 -4.99
CA MET A 1 -39.02 0.82 -5.30
C MET A 1 -37.87 0.58 -4.36
N ASN A 2 -36.88 -0.21 -4.77
CA ASN A 2 -35.68 -0.42 -3.98
C ASN A 2 -34.71 0.70 -4.36
N GLN A 3 -34.52 1.67 -3.46
CA GLN A 3 -33.41 2.60 -3.57
C GLN A 3 -32.16 1.85 -3.11
N GLU A 4 -31.39 1.34 -4.06
CA GLU A 4 -30.00 0.97 -3.82
C GLU A 4 -29.27 2.27 -3.47
N VAL A 5 -28.98 2.44 -2.17
CA VAL A 5 -28.09 3.50 -1.70
C VAL A 5 -26.70 3.12 -2.18
N PHE A 6 -26.28 3.66 -3.32
CA PHE A 6 -24.89 3.60 -3.75
C PHE A 6 -24.07 4.40 -2.73
N ALA A 7 -23.54 3.72 -1.72
CA ALA A 7 -22.51 4.29 -0.86
C ALA A 7 -21.36 4.74 -1.77
N ALA A 8 -20.97 6.01 -1.68
CA ALA A 8 -19.79 6.50 -2.37
C ALA A 8 -18.59 5.57 -2.04
N PRO A 9 -17.71 5.27 -3.00
CA PRO A 9 -16.52 4.47 -2.72
C PRO A 9 -15.75 5.16 -1.59
N LYS A 10 -15.51 4.44 -0.49
CA LYS A 10 -14.68 4.94 0.60
C LYS A 10 -13.25 5.09 0.06
N LEU A 11 -12.64 6.25 0.25
CA LEU A 11 -11.25 6.45 -0.11
C LEU A 11 -10.38 5.61 0.82
N ALA A 12 -9.23 5.13 0.32
CA ALA A 12 -8.31 4.36 1.15
C ALA A 12 -7.87 5.13 2.43
N SER A 13 -7.81 6.47 2.36
CA SER A 13 -7.51 7.35 3.49
C SER A 13 -8.61 7.39 4.56
N ASP A 14 -9.86 7.12 4.20
CA ASP A 14 -10.97 7.07 5.15
C ASP A 14 -10.99 5.73 5.90
N VAL A 15 -10.50 4.68 5.24
CA VAL A 15 -10.41 3.33 5.78
C VAL A 15 -9.20 3.17 6.69
N LEU A 16 -8.04 3.61 6.23
CA LEU A 16 -6.78 3.51 6.94
C LEU A 16 -6.16 4.90 7.05
N PRO A 17 -6.59 5.73 8.02
CA PRO A 17 -6.09 7.08 8.15
C PRO A 17 -4.60 7.09 8.45
N VAL A 18 -3.96 8.23 8.19
CA VAL A 18 -2.52 8.43 8.40
C VAL A 18 -2.06 8.02 9.81
N SER A 19 -2.86 8.27 10.84
CA SER A 19 -2.55 7.86 12.22
C SER A 19 -2.61 6.35 12.44
N ALA A 20 -3.37 5.60 11.65
CA ALA A 20 -3.35 4.14 11.65
C ALA A 20 -2.09 3.62 10.94
N VAL A 21 -1.78 4.16 9.76
CA VAL A 21 -0.55 3.82 9.01
C VAL A 21 0.69 4.04 9.86
N GLN A 22 0.78 5.16 10.57
CA GLN A 22 1.88 5.46 11.48
C GLN A 22 2.02 4.40 12.59
N ARG A 23 0.91 4.00 13.22
CA ARG A 23 0.94 2.98 14.30
C ARG A 23 1.37 1.62 13.79
N ILE A 24 0.91 1.25 12.59
CA ILE A 24 1.30 -0.01 11.94
C ILE A 24 2.80 0.02 11.65
N LEU A 25 3.31 1.06 10.99
CA LEU A 25 4.73 1.20 10.71
C LEU A 25 5.57 1.17 12.00
N ALA A 26 5.14 1.89 13.04
CA ALA A 26 5.84 1.88 14.33
C ALA A 26 5.83 0.51 15.03
N THR A 27 4.86 -0.36 14.75
CA THR A 27 4.82 -1.73 15.29
C THR A 27 5.84 -2.64 14.61
N GLU A 28 6.23 -2.30 13.39
CA GLU A 28 7.29 -2.96 12.60
C GLU A 28 8.64 -2.25 12.72
N ASP A 29 8.83 -1.40 13.75
CA ASP A 29 10.04 -0.57 13.97
C ASP A 29 10.37 0.41 12.81
N GLU A 30 9.37 0.79 12.00
CA GLU A 30 9.51 1.68 10.86
C GLU A 30 8.99 3.10 11.12
N CYS A 31 9.74 4.11 10.68
CA CYS A 31 9.32 5.51 10.75
C CYS A 31 8.32 5.87 9.63
N CYS A 32 7.38 6.78 9.91
CA CYS A 32 6.45 7.33 8.93
C CYS A 32 6.78 8.81 8.66
N ASP A 33 6.99 9.18 7.40
CA ASP A 33 7.04 10.58 6.97
C ASP A 33 5.70 10.93 6.31
N PHE A 34 4.93 11.81 6.96
CA PHE A 34 3.58 12.16 6.55
C PHE A 34 3.52 12.90 5.21
N ASP A 35 4.60 13.58 4.84
CA ASP A 35 4.66 14.32 3.58
C ASP A 35 4.89 13.39 2.38
N ARG A 36 5.08 12.08 2.62
CA ARG A 36 5.44 11.07 1.62
C ARG A 36 4.49 9.89 1.59
N ILE A 37 3.22 10.09 1.95
CA ILE A 37 2.18 9.06 1.89
C ILE A 37 1.27 9.26 0.67
N GLY A 38 1.20 8.26 -0.19
CA GLY A 38 0.27 8.17 -1.30
C GLY A 38 -0.83 7.16 -1.02
N TYR A 39 -2.09 7.56 -1.18
CA TYR A 39 -3.25 6.67 -1.09
C TYR A 39 -3.78 6.33 -2.48
N TYR A 40 -4.14 5.07 -2.67
CA TYR A 40 -4.63 4.53 -3.94
C TYR A 40 -5.94 3.80 -3.72
N ASP A 41 -6.96 4.16 -4.49
CA ASP A 41 -8.30 3.58 -4.36
C ASP A 41 -8.41 2.17 -4.93
N THR A 42 -7.46 1.76 -5.77
CA THR A 42 -7.42 0.43 -6.39
C THR A 42 -6.04 -0.20 -6.27
N ILE A 43 -6.00 -1.54 -6.15
CA ILE A 43 -4.75 -2.31 -6.21
C ILE A 43 -4.03 -2.06 -7.55
N ASP A 44 -4.76 -1.97 -8.66
CA ASP A 44 -4.20 -1.62 -9.96
C ASP A 44 -3.46 -0.27 -9.96
N GLY A 45 -4.07 0.75 -9.35
CA GLY A 45 -3.48 2.08 -9.23
C GLY A 45 -2.22 2.08 -8.37
N LEU A 46 -2.26 1.37 -7.23
CA LEU A 46 -1.10 1.15 -6.38
C LEU A 46 0.02 0.45 -7.16
N ALA A 47 -0.27 -0.72 -7.75
CA ALA A 47 0.68 -1.51 -8.53
C ALA A 47 1.29 -0.71 -9.67
N ALA A 48 0.47 0.03 -10.41
CA ALA A 48 0.93 0.88 -11.49
C ALA A 48 1.89 1.97 -10.99
N LYS A 49 1.59 2.58 -9.84
CA LYS A 49 2.48 3.56 -9.23
C LYS A 49 3.80 2.92 -8.81
N VAL A 50 3.79 1.95 -7.90
CA VAL A 50 5.03 1.42 -7.31
C VAL A 50 5.96 0.83 -8.37
N ARG A 51 5.40 0.28 -9.46
CA ARG A 51 6.14 -0.25 -10.62
C ARG A 51 6.69 0.83 -11.56
N SER A 52 6.11 2.03 -11.56
CA SER A 52 6.45 3.09 -12.53
C SER A 52 7.85 3.69 -12.34
N SER A 53 8.48 3.48 -11.18
CA SER A 53 9.85 3.90 -10.91
C SER A 53 10.63 2.75 -10.28
N LYS A 54 11.93 2.71 -10.60
CA LYS A 54 12.90 1.85 -9.91
C LYS A 54 13.33 2.46 -8.58
N MET A 55 13.26 3.79 -8.48
CA MET A 55 13.83 4.54 -7.37
C MET A 55 12.80 5.53 -6.85
N TRP A 56 12.18 5.17 -5.72
CA TRP A 56 11.40 6.10 -4.90
C TRP A 56 12.28 6.68 -3.81
N SER A 57 11.83 7.76 -3.18
CA SER A 57 12.58 8.33 -2.06
C SER A 57 12.55 7.36 -0.88
N ILE A 58 13.66 7.28 -0.13
CA ILE A 58 13.64 6.49 1.11
C ILE A 58 12.52 6.99 2.03
N GLY A 59 11.76 6.04 2.59
CA GLY A 59 10.61 6.32 3.44
C GLY A 59 9.33 6.74 2.71
N GLU A 60 9.30 6.71 1.38
CA GLU A 60 8.06 6.95 0.62
C GLU A 60 7.09 5.78 0.80
N ILE A 61 5.84 6.10 1.10
CA ILE A 61 4.80 5.15 1.54
C ILE A 61 3.65 5.16 0.55
N PHE A 62 3.21 3.97 0.14
CA PHE A 62 2.09 3.76 -0.77
C PHE A 62 1.06 2.85 -0.10
N VAL A 63 -0.19 3.29 -0.04
CA VAL A 63 -1.25 2.62 0.72
C VAL A 63 -2.44 2.33 -0.17
N HIS A 64 -2.92 1.10 -0.10
CA HIS A 64 -4.25 0.74 -0.55
C HIS A 64 -4.99 0.00 0.57
N ALA A 65 -6.25 0.34 0.81
CA ALA A 65 -7.04 -0.26 1.87
C ALA A 65 -8.51 -0.38 1.46
N GLU A 66 -9.07 -1.59 1.59
CA GLU A 66 -10.50 -1.86 1.44
C GLU A 66 -11.22 -1.86 2.81
N SER A 67 -10.52 -2.32 3.85
CA SER A 67 -10.96 -2.29 5.26
C SER A 67 -9.75 -2.19 6.20
N ALA A 68 -10.00 -2.04 7.50
CA ALA A 68 -8.94 -2.03 8.53
C ALA A 68 -8.15 -3.37 8.60
N ASP A 69 -8.77 -4.47 8.15
CA ASP A 69 -8.16 -5.80 8.12
C ASP A 69 -7.77 -6.21 6.69
N ARG A 70 -8.00 -5.35 5.70
CA ARG A 70 -7.73 -5.63 4.30
C ARG A 70 -7.05 -4.43 3.66
N PHE A 71 -5.76 -4.34 3.91
CA PHE A 71 -4.91 -3.26 3.42
C PHE A 71 -3.53 -3.80 3.02
N ILE A 72 -2.81 -2.94 2.31
CA ILE A 72 -1.40 -3.09 2.02
C ILE A 72 -0.73 -1.72 2.16
N ILE A 73 0.40 -1.71 2.89
CA ILE A 73 1.30 -0.57 3.00
C ILE A 73 2.62 -1.01 2.39
N MET A 74 3.09 -0.28 1.38
CA MET A 74 4.40 -0.46 0.79
C MET A 74 5.27 0.73 1.16
N LYS A 75 6.46 0.50 1.68
CA LYS A 75 7.41 1.55 2.05
C LYS A 75 8.75 1.31 1.36
N GLN A 76 9.26 2.32 0.65
CA GLN A 76 10.62 2.25 0.10
C GLN A 76 11.64 2.28 1.24
N VAL A 77 12.39 1.19 1.42
CA VAL A 77 13.40 1.07 2.48
C VAL A 77 14.83 1.21 1.95
N ALA A 78 15.09 0.79 0.71
CA ALA A 78 16.39 0.98 0.08
C ALA A 78 16.23 1.35 -1.42
N PRO A 79 16.39 2.64 -1.77
CA PRO A 79 16.24 3.12 -3.16
C PRO A 79 17.22 2.50 -4.16
N GLU A 80 18.45 2.19 -3.72
CA GLU A 80 19.51 1.66 -4.60
C GLU A 80 19.24 0.21 -5.03
N SER A 81 18.71 -0.61 -4.11
CA SER A 81 18.29 -1.99 -4.36
C SER A 81 16.82 -2.10 -4.78
N CYS A 82 16.09 -0.97 -4.87
CA CYS A 82 14.69 -0.89 -5.27
C CYS A 82 13.74 -1.68 -4.34
N GLU A 83 14.11 -1.78 -3.06
CA GLU A 83 13.44 -2.63 -2.07
C GLU A 83 12.29 -1.89 -1.39
N MET A 84 11.10 -2.48 -1.46
CA MET A 84 9.91 -2.00 -0.76
C MET A 84 9.46 -2.99 0.31
N LEU A 85 9.51 -2.56 1.56
CA LEU A 85 8.88 -3.28 2.65
C LEU A 85 7.37 -3.32 2.42
N THR A 86 6.78 -4.51 2.50
CA THR A 86 5.34 -4.73 2.33
C THR A 86 4.72 -5.21 3.63
N ILE A 87 3.73 -4.46 4.12
CA ILE A 87 3.02 -4.72 5.38
C ILE A 87 1.54 -4.89 5.06
N THR A 88 0.91 -5.90 5.68
CA THR A 88 -0.54 -6.12 5.61
C THR A 88 -1.09 -6.34 7.02
N HIS A 89 -2.37 -6.69 7.13
CA HIS A 89 -3.01 -6.93 8.43
C HIS A 89 -2.38 -8.09 9.23
N GLN A 90 -1.66 -9.02 8.58
CA GLN A 90 -1.00 -10.13 9.27
C GLN A 90 0.45 -9.79 9.70
N GLY A 91 0.92 -8.56 9.47
CA GLY A 91 2.26 -8.08 9.82
C GLY A 91 3.12 -7.72 8.60
N SER A 92 4.44 -7.60 8.79
CA SER A 92 5.38 -7.50 7.67
C SER A 92 5.55 -8.85 6.97
N PHE A 93 5.46 -8.84 5.64
CA PHE A 93 5.53 -10.06 4.85
C PHE A 93 6.88 -10.22 4.16
N ASP A 94 7.31 -9.20 3.43
CA ASP A 94 8.51 -9.30 2.60
C ASP A 94 8.95 -7.95 2.05
N VAL A 95 10.16 -7.95 1.48
CA VAL A 95 10.69 -6.88 0.64
C VAL A 95 10.39 -7.22 -0.82
N LEU A 96 9.57 -6.42 -1.47
CA LEU A 96 9.23 -6.56 -2.88
C LEU A 96 9.97 -5.54 -3.74
N THR A 97 10.48 -5.99 -4.88
CA THR A 97 11.01 -5.13 -5.95
C THR A 97 9.93 -4.91 -7.00
N ALA A 98 8.95 -4.07 -6.69
CA ALA A 98 7.70 -3.97 -7.46
C ALA A 98 7.90 -3.71 -8.98
N TYR A 99 8.93 -2.96 -9.37
CA TYR A 99 9.21 -2.67 -10.78
C TYR A 99 9.61 -3.91 -11.61
N MET A 100 10.06 -5.00 -10.97
CA MET A 100 10.52 -6.22 -11.64
C MET A 100 9.37 -7.14 -12.07
N TYR A 101 8.14 -6.85 -11.63
CA TYR A 101 6.95 -7.60 -12.00
C TYR A 101 6.30 -7.00 -13.24
N GLU A 102 5.64 -7.85 -14.03
CA GLU A 102 4.60 -7.38 -14.95
C GLU A 102 3.42 -6.84 -14.15
N GLN A 103 2.67 -5.88 -14.73
CA GLN A 103 1.58 -5.21 -14.02
C GLN A 103 0.55 -6.21 -13.47
N ASP A 104 0.06 -7.12 -14.31
CA ASP A 104 -0.98 -8.08 -13.93
C ASP A 104 -0.49 -9.05 -12.84
N ASP A 105 0.80 -9.39 -12.86
CA ASP A 105 1.38 -10.30 -11.88
C ASP A 105 1.59 -9.60 -10.54
N LEU A 106 2.03 -8.33 -10.55
CA LEU A 106 2.09 -7.53 -9.34
C LEU A 106 0.71 -7.38 -8.70
N VAL A 107 -0.32 -7.07 -9.49
CA VAL A 107 -1.71 -6.95 -9.00
C VAL A 107 -2.16 -8.25 -8.32
N LYS A 108 -1.88 -9.43 -8.93
CA LYS A 108 -2.20 -10.73 -8.33
C LYS A 108 -1.46 -10.95 -7.01
N VAL A 109 -0.18 -10.60 -6.94
CA VAL A 109 0.63 -10.71 -5.71
C VAL A 109 0.05 -9.82 -4.61
N LEU A 110 -0.17 -8.54 -4.88
CA LEU A 110 -0.72 -7.61 -3.89
C LEU A 110 -2.13 -8.04 -3.44
N ALA A 111 -2.99 -8.47 -4.36
CA ALA A 111 -4.32 -8.99 -4.05
C ALA A 111 -4.29 -10.30 -3.26
N HIS A 112 -3.25 -11.12 -3.41
CA HIS A 112 -3.06 -12.33 -2.62
C HIS A 112 -2.61 -12.01 -1.19
N LEU A 113 -1.75 -11.00 -1.01
CA LEU A 113 -1.26 -10.55 0.29
C LEU A 113 -2.35 -9.89 1.15
N MET A 114 -3.39 -9.35 0.52
CA MET A 114 -4.56 -8.76 1.20
C MET A 114 -5.65 -9.78 1.57
N ARG A 115 -5.39 -11.10 1.53
CA ARG A 115 -6.37 -12.13 1.87
C ARG A 115 -6.41 -12.46 3.35
#